data_AF-A0A0F0M108-F1
#
_entry.id   AF-A0A0F0M108-F1
#
_cell.length_a   1.000
_cell.length_b   1.000
_cell.length_c   1.000
_cell.angle_alpha   90.00
_cell.angle_beta   90.00
_cell.angle_gamma   90.00
#
_symmetry.space_group_name_H-M   'P 1'
#
loop_
_entity.id
_entity.type
_entity.pdbx_description
1 polymer ?
#
loop_
_entity_poly.entity_id
_entity_poly.type
_entity_poly.pdbx_seq_one_letter_code
_entity_poly.pdbx_strand_id
1 'polypeptide(L)' 'MTNEIDERASVAQITERLSTRYPHLDPRHVASVVAAAYDGMSTARVRDFVPVLVEREAKHRLRDEEARADRRIPA' A
#
# COMPACT_ATOMS: atom_id res chain seq x y z
N MET A 1 19.83 -15.67 1.28
CA MET A 1 19.25 -14.59 2.10
C MET A 1 18.82 -13.44 1.19
N THR A 2 17.92 -13.71 0.24
CA THR A 2 17.53 -12.74 -0.81
C THR A 2 16.14 -12.14 -0.54
N ASN A 3 15.26 -12.92 0.11
CA ASN A 3 13.85 -12.60 0.28
C ASN A 3 13.58 -11.26 0.97
N GLU A 4 14.32 -10.87 2.01
CA GLU A 4 14.06 -9.59 2.71
C GLU A 4 14.46 -8.36 1.89
N ILE A 5 15.52 -8.45 1.08
CA ILE A 5 15.95 -7.36 0.19
C ILE A 5 14.99 -7.27 -0.99
N ASP A 6 14.64 -8.41 -1.60
CA ASP A 6 13.65 -8.50 -2.68
C ASP A 6 12.26 -8.03 -2.22
N GLU A 7 11.86 -8.35 -0.99
CA GLU A 7 10.61 -7.92 -0.39
C GLU A 7 10.57 -6.39 -0.21
N ARG A 8 11.61 -5.78 0.37
CA ARG A 8 11.68 -4.32 0.52
C ARG A 8 11.68 -3.61 -0.82
N ALA A 9 12.41 -4.12 -1.81
CA ALA A 9 12.39 -3.60 -3.18
C ALA A 9 11.00 -3.76 -3.82
N SER A 10 10.31 -4.86 -3.55
CA SER A 10 8.95 -5.09 -4.03
C SER A 10 7.96 -4.10 -3.40
N VAL A 11 8.08 -3.84 -2.09
CA VAL A 11 7.25 -2.87 -1.37
C VAL A 11 7.48 -1.44 -1.86
N ALA A 12 8.73 -1.07 -2.19
CA ALA A 12 9.04 0.21 -2.81
C ALA A 12 8.35 0.36 -4.18
N GLN A 13 8.46 -0.64 -5.05
CA GLN A 13 7.79 -0.66 -6.36
C GLN A 13 6.25 -0.63 -6.24
N ILE A 14 5.69 -1.29 -5.22
CA ILE A 14 4.26 -1.21 -4.90
C ILE A 14 3.88 0.24 -4.56
N THR A 15 4.68 0.92 -3.74
CA THR A 15 4.45 2.31 -3.35
C THR A 15 4.43 3.25 -4.56
N GLU A 16 5.39 3.10 -5.48
CA GLU A 16 5.45 3.88 -6.72
C GLU A 16 4.23 3.61 -7.60
N ARG A 17 3.87 2.34 -7.80
CA ARG A 17 2.70 1.94 -8.59
C ARG A 17 1.39 2.50 -8.01
N LEU A 18 1.24 2.46 -6.68
CA LEU A 18 0.04 2.98 -6.02
C LEU A 18 -0.01 4.50 -6.07
N SER A 19 1.11 5.20 -5.93
CA SER A 19 1.17 6.65 -6.05
C SER A 19 0.73 7.11 -7.46
N THR A 20 1.16 6.40 -8.50
CA THR A 20 0.70 6.65 -9.87
C THR A 20 -0.79 6.31 -10.08
N ARG A 21 -1.29 5.27 -9.41
CA ARG A 21 -2.70 4.84 -9.53
C ARG A 21 -3.67 5.78 -8.82
N TYR A 22 -3.25 6.41 -7.74
CA TYR A 22 -4.07 7.32 -6.93
C TYR A 22 -3.48 8.75 -6.96
N PRO A 23 -3.42 9.41 -8.13
CA PRO A 23 -2.78 10.72 -8.26
C PRO A 23 -3.50 11.84 -7.50
N HIS A 24 -4.75 11.61 -7.08
CA HIS A 24 -5.54 12.54 -6.28
C HIS A 24 -5.25 12.48 -4.78
N LEU A 25 -4.52 11.45 -4.33
CA LEU A 25 -4.08 11.31 -2.95
C LEU A 25 -2.64 11.81 -2.79
N ASP A 26 -2.31 12.33 -1.62
CA ASP A 26 -0.94 12.77 -1.34
C ASP A 26 0.04 11.56 -1.40
N PRO A 27 1.16 11.65 -2.15
CA PRO A 27 2.10 10.53 -2.28
C PRO A 27 2.72 10.07 -0.96
N ARG A 28 2.89 10.97 0.03
CA ARG A 28 3.40 10.60 1.37
C ARG A 28 2.33 9.83 2.14
N HIS A 29 1.06 10.18 1.93
CA HIS A 29 -0.06 9.41 2.49
C HIS A 29 -0.10 8.01 1.89
N VAL A 30 0.01 7.86 0.57
CA VAL A 30 0.10 6.55 -0.10
C VAL A 30 1.26 5.72 0.46
N ALA A 31 2.45 6.32 0.62
CA ALA A 31 3.59 5.66 1.22
C ALA A 31 3.35 5.23 2.67
N SER A 32 2.67 6.06 3.46
CA SER A 32 2.29 5.74 4.84
C SER A 32 1.32 4.56 4.92
N VAL A 33 0.33 4.50 4.03
CA VAL A 33 -0.62 3.39 3.96
C VAL A 33 0.08 2.08 3.60
N VAL A 34 1.00 2.11 2.64
CA VAL A 34 1.80 0.93 2.26
C VAL A 34 2.70 0.49 3.40
N ALA A 35 3.38 1.43 4.07
CA ALA A 35 4.23 1.13 5.22
C ALA A 35 3.44 0.52 6.38
N ALA A 36 2.25 1.03 6.67
CA ALA A 36 1.38 0.47 7.71
C ALA A 36 0.88 -0.94 7.36
N ALA A 37 0.57 -1.20 6.08
CA ALA A 37 0.21 -2.54 5.62
C ALA A 37 1.39 -3.51 5.73
N TYR A 38 2.62 -3.06 5.45
CA TYR A 38 3.84 -3.84 5.59
C TYR A 38 4.19 -4.14 7.06
N ASP A 39 4.09 -3.15 7.94
CA ASP A 39 4.31 -3.33 9.39
C ASP A 39 3.34 -4.35 10.00
N GLY A 40 2.08 -4.34 9.55
CA GLY A 40 1.08 -5.34 9.95
C GLY A 40 1.45 -6.78 9.59
N MET A 41 2.42 -7.00 8.70
CA MET A 41 2.92 -8.31 8.30
C MET A 41 4.22 -8.71 9.03
N SER A 42 4.70 -7.91 9.98
CA SER A 42 5.97 -8.13 10.69
C SER A 42 6.06 -9.51 11.37
N THR A 43 4.93 -10.04 11.86
CA THR A 43 4.85 -11.35 12.52
C THR A 43 4.58 -12.53 11.58
N ALA A 44 4.50 -12.30 10.26
CA ALA A 44 4.19 -13.35 9.30
C ALA A 44 5.35 -14.37 9.18
N ARG A 45 5.04 -15.66 9.34
CA ARG A 45 6.03 -16.74 9.25
C ARG A 45 6.50 -17.00 7.81
N VAL A 46 5.62 -16.78 6.82
CA VAL A 46 5.91 -16.97 5.40
C VAL A 46 5.95 -15.60 4.73
N ARG A 47 7.12 -15.23 4.20
CA ARG A 47 7.38 -13.87 3.68
C ARG A 47 7.20 -13.72 2.17
N ASP A 48 7.19 -14.82 1.43
CA ASP A 48 7.05 -14.82 -0.04
C ASP A 48 5.78 -14.12 -0.55
N PHE A 49 4.72 -14.10 0.27
CA PHE A 49 3.43 -13.49 -0.06
C PHE A 49 3.25 -12.09 0.54
N VAL A 50 4.18 -11.62 1.37
CA VAL A 50 4.07 -10.31 2.03
C VAL A 50 3.89 -9.18 1.02
N PRO A 51 4.65 -9.08 -0.09
CA PRO A 51 4.46 -8.01 -1.07
C PRO A 51 3.04 -8.00 -1.65
N VAL A 52 2.50 -9.17 -1.99
CA VAL A 52 1.16 -9.31 -2.58
C VAL A 52 0.07 -8.90 -1.59
N LEU A 53 0.20 -9.32 -0.33
CA LEU A 53 -0.75 -8.98 0.72
C LEU A 53 -0.71 -7.48 1.06
N VAL A 54 0.48 -6.90 1.12
CA VAL A 54 0.68 -5.46 1.33
C VAL A 54 0.03 -4.64 0.24
N GLU A 55 0.25 -5.00 -1.03
CA GLU A 55 -0.39 -4.30 -2.14
C GLU A 55 -1.92 -4.40 -2.07
N ARG A 56 -2.46 -5.57 -1.75
CA ARG A 56 -3.91 -5.79 -1.66
C ARG A 56 -4.53 -4.95 -0.55
N GLU A 57 -3.94 -4.96 0.64
CA GLU A 57 -4.41 -4.19 1.80
C GLU A 57 -4.33 -2.68 1.53
N ALA A 58 -3.20 -2.21 0.98
CA ALA A 58 -3.03 -0.80 0.63
C ALA A 58 -4.06 -0.35 -0.42
N LYS A 59 -4.27 -1.13 -1.49
CA LYS A 59 -5.31 -0.85 -2.50
C LYS A 59 -6.71 -0.76 -1.90
N HIS A 60 -7.03 -1.65 -0.97
CA HIS A 60 -8.33 -1.65 -0.32
C HIS A 60 -8.56 -0.35 0.45
N ARG A 61 -7.58 0.05 1.29
CA ARG A 61 -7.64 1.28 2.09
C ARG A 61 -7.73 2.53 1.22
N LEU A 62 -6.84 2.67 0.23
CA LEU A 62 -6.82 3.84 -0.65
C LEU A 62 -8.10 3.98 -1.47
N ARG A 63 -8.68 2.87 -1.94
CA ARG A 63 -9.98 2.87 -2.63
C ARG A 63 -11.12 3.31 -1.70
N ASP A 64 -11.13 2.83 -0.47
CA ASP A 64 -12.17 3.21 0.49
C ASP A 64 -12.06 4.71 0.87
N GLU A 65 -10.84 5.24 0.94
CA GLU A 65 -10.58 6.66 1.15
C GLU A 65 -11.02 7.51 -0.04
N GLU A 66 -10.69 7.10 -1.27
CA GLU A 66 -11.15 7.75 -2.50
C GLU A 66 -12.69 7.78 -2.57
N ALA A 67 -13.35 6.65 -2.32
CA ALA A 67 -14.81 6.57 -2.30
C ALA A 67 -15.44 7.46 -1.20
N ARG A 68 -14.76 7.63 -0.06
CA ARG A 68 -15.19 8.56 0.99
C ARG A 68 -14.95 10.01 0.59
N ALA A 69 -13.85 10.32 -0.08
CA ALA A 69 -13.56 11.66 -0.57
C ALA A 69 -14.61 12.12 -1.59
N ASP A 70 -14.99 11.24 -2.52
CA ASP A 70 -16.02 11.50 -3.52
C ASP A 70 -17.40 11.79 -2.89
N ARG A 71 -17.77 11.05 -1.83
CA ARG A 71 -19.03 11.26 -1.11
C ARG A 71 -19.09 12.57 -0.32
N ARG A 72 -17.96 13.23 -0.05
CA ARG A 72 -17.90 14.45 0.80
C ARG A 72 -18.19 15.75 0.03
N ILE A 73 -18.50 15.69 -1.26
CA ILE A 73 -18.95 16.84 -2.05
C ILE A 73 -20.48 16.76 -2.22
N PRO A 74 -21.30 17.36 -1.32
CA PRO A 74 -22.67 17.70 -1.66
C PRO A 74 -22.67 18.98 -2.52
N ALA A 75 -23.52 18.97 -3.55
CA ALA A 75 -23.83 20.11 -4.42
C ALA A 75 -24.45 21.28 -3.67
#